data_AF-A0A418AWX7-F1
#
_entry.id   AF-A0A418AWX7-F1
#
_cell.length_a   1.000
_cell.length_b   1.000
_cell.length_c   1.000
_cell.angle_alpha   90.00
_cell.angle_beta   90.00
_cell.angle_gamma   90.00
#
_symmetry.space_group_name_H-M   'P 1'
#
loop_
_entity.id
_entity.type
_entity.pdbx_description
1 polymer ?
#
loop_
_entity_poly.entity_id
_entity_poly.type
_entity_poly.pdbx_seq_one_letter_code
_entity_poly.pdbx_strand_id
1 'polypeptide(L)'
;MDALFAVVHDLIVQLERRGQIIQDLVLDSDLHAKKHAKAETHLASHEKKITDVTEALERSQGEVQSLKTELLRATAKLESEQKAFKLQKSKLEQQLKISEHRVKAKEGLLERLQHKFQQVMDKEDVSKTRTREVFRTIQQRDPRKSSAADLKSLELIAMYETEREKMTAEIAQLRSQVQELCCDVRDKENVLLRQTGANGFTQRDAFVEKLEQARLEQEQSSRQLRHKEAIIQEKVNKIEIELRHSKDIIADLRDENANLILEVQSRPTIRDYKAIQRRVVLLERQLSDQKAAVHDAHTLEDLRKYMGTAELIHRDKVNAKLHLNRLTTLPKEACLDVRAIAMESPASSPSLPSALHVVEELVAFETHFSHEREMYSLAMTNVDVYEQGERIMIQHFRHLFGVKSMEGVFPKINEVFLFVNEMNNALASIKESLGLASNVSVAHALNELRTALQKMTDPKRPPLAPDTHESYVVTGKSDVVGVAAVRQQHVTLTKLKQVLGAQTIDELVPRATK
;
A
#
# COMPACT_ATOMS: atom_id res chain seq x y z
N MET A 1 41.21 90.54 -101.19
CA MET A 1 41.73 89.20 -100.89
C MET A 1 42.20 89.10 -99.45
N ASP A 2 42.99 90.05 -98.94
CA ASP A 2 43.55 90.01 -97.56
C ASP A 2 42.50 90.01 -96.43
N ALA A 3 41.39 90.75 -96.57
CA ALA A 3 40.31 90.74 -95.57
C ALA A 3 39.59 89.37 -95.47
N LEU A 4 39.50 88.63 -96.57
CA LEU A 4 38.92 87.28 -96.58
C LEU A 4 39.87 86.29 -95.89
N PHE A 5 41.19 86.42 -96.13
CA PHE A 5 42.20 85.62 -95.45
C PHE A 5 42.24 85.87 -93.93
N ALA A 6 42.11 87.13 -93.49
CA ALA A 6 42.06 87.45 -92.06
C ALA A 6 40.83 86.86 -91.36
N VAL A 7 39.64 86.93 -91.99
CA VAL A 7 38.40 86.33 -91.45
C VAL A 7 38.47 84.81 -91.41
N VAL A 8 39.00 84.18 -92.47
CA VAL A 8 39.19 82.72 -92.52
C VAL A 8 40.23 82.28 -91.47
N HIS A 9 41.32 83.04 -91.28
CA HIS A 9 42.33 82.75 -90.27
C HIS A 9 41.77 82.88 -88.84
N ASP A 10 41.02 83.94 -88.54
CA ASP A 10 40.38 84.10 -87.23
C ASP A 10 39.33 83.00 -86.97
N LEU A 11 38.59 82.58 -88.00
CA LEU A 11 37.68 81.44 -87.91
C LEU A 11 38.42 80.13 -87.61
N ILE A 12 39.58 79.90 -88.24
CA ILE A 12 40.43 78.72 -87.96
C ILE A 12 40.90 78.75 -86.51
N VAL A 13 41.44 79.87 -86.03
CA VAL A 13 41.91 80.02 -84.64
C VAL A 13 40.76 79.83 -83.64
N GLN A 14 39.56 80.35 -83.94
CA GLN A 14 38.38 80.14 -83.11
C GLN A 14 37.92 78.67 -83.11
N LEU A 15 37.98 77.98 -84.25
CA LEU A 15 37.66 76.56 -84.36
C LEU A 15 38.70 75.68 -83.63
N GLU A 16 39.98 76.02 -83.70
CA GLU A 16 41.05 75.35 -82.95
C GLU A 16 40.88 75.57 -81.44
N ARG A 17 40.61 76.81 -81.00
CA ARG A 17 40.34 77.12 -79.59
C ARG A 17 39.09 76.40 -79.07
N ARG A 18 38.02 76.33 -79.87
CA ARG A 18 36.83 75.54 -79.54
C ARG A 18 37.15 74.05 -79.48
N GLY A 19 37.94 73.55 -80.42
CA GLY A 19 38.43 72.17 -80.45
C GLY A 19 39.18 71.81 -79.16
N GLN A 20 40.08 72.69 -78.71
CA GLN A 20 40.83 72.51 -77.46
C GLN A 20 39.90 72.50 -76.24
N ILE A 21 38.96 73.45 -76.15
CA ILE A 21 37.99 73.49 -75.04
C ILE A 21 37.12 72.22 -75.00
N ILE A 22 36.67 71.73 -76.15
CA ILE A 22 35.90 70.48 -76.25
C ILE A 22 36.77 69.30 -75.81
N GLN A 23 38.03 69.25 -76.23
CA GLN A 23 38.95 68.19 -75.84
C GLN A 23 39.20 68.18 -74.32
N ASP A 24 39.44 69.35 -73.72
CA ASP A 24 39.63 69.50 -72.27
C ASP A 24 38.36 69.10 -71.50
N LEU A 25 37.18 69.50 -71.99
CA LEU A 25 35.89 69.10 -71.39
C LEU A 25 35.63 67.60 -71.48
N VAL A 26 36.02 66.93 -72.58
CA VAL A 26 35.89 65.47 -72.71
C VAL A 26 36.84 64.76 -71.76
N LEU A 27 38.10 65.23 -71.66
CA LEU A 27 39.08 64.66 -70.72
C LEU A 27 38.64 64.85 -69.25
N ASP A 28 38.13 66.02 -68.90
CA ASP A 28 37.58 66.28 -67.57
C ASP A 28 36.34 65.42 -67.31
N SER A 29 35.44 65.27 -68.29
CA SER A 29 34.27 64.37 -68.20
C SER A 29 34.69 62.93 -67.93
N ASP A 30 35.69 62.41 -68.65
CA ASP A 30 36.24 61.07 -68.47
C ASP A 30 36.90 60.90 -67.09
N LEU A 31 37.64 61.91 -66.62
CA LEU A 31 38.25 61.90 -65.29
C LEU A 31 37.18 61.93 -64.19
N HIS A 32 36.14 62.75 -64.37
CA HIS A 32 35.01 62.81 -63.45
C HIS A 32 34.22 61.50 -63.44
N ALA A 33 33.96 60.89 -64.60
CA ALA A 33 33.31 59.59 -64.71
C ALA A 33 34.12 58.48 -64.01
N LYS A 34 35.44 58.46 -64.18
CA LYS A 34 36.33 57.51 -63.48
C LYS A 34 36.34 57.73 -61.96
N LYS A 35 36.35 58.99 -61.50
CA LYS A 35 36.26 59.31 -60.07
C LYS A 35 34.89 58.91 -59.50
N HIS A 36 33.82 59.15 -60.24
CA HIS A 36 32.46 58.75 -59.85
C HIS A 36 32.33 57.23 -59.74
N ALA A 37 32.77 56.48 -60.76
CA ALA A 37 32.76 55.02 -60.74
C ALA A 37 33.55 54.46 -59.56
N LYS A 38 34.73 55.03 -59.25
CA LYS A 38 35.49 54.64 -58.05
C LYS A 38 34.73 54.94 -56.76
N ALA A 39 34.14 56.12 -56.63
CA ALA A 39 33.34 56.47 -55.45
C ALA A 39 32.13 55.53 -55.29
N GLU A 40 31.43 55.19 -56.36
CA GLU A 40 30.32 54.23 -56.36
C GLU A 40 30.77 52.82 -55.92
N THR A 41 31.92 52.35 -56.41
CA THR A 41 32.45 51.04 -55.97
C THR A 41 32.81 51.02 -54.48
N HIS A 42 33.38 52.11 -53.96
CA HIS A 42 33.67 52.24 -52.54
C HIS A 42 32.38 52.32 -51.71
N LEU A 43 31.39 53.09 -52.18
CA LEU A 43 30.10 53.23 -51.53
C LEU A 43 29.37 51.88 -51.47
N ALA A 44 29.29 51.15 -52.58
CA ALA A 44 28.72 49.79 -52.62
C ALA A 44 29.47 48.82 -51.71
N SER A 45 30.81 48.92 -51.62
CA SER A 45 31.59 48.11 -50.67
C SER A 45 31.30 48.46 -49.22
N HIS A 46 31.07 49.74 -48.90
CA HIS A 46 30.73 50.18 -47.55
C HIS A 46 29.30 49.79 -47.18
N GLU A 47 28.35 49.93 -48.09
CA GLU A 47 26.97 49.45 -47.91
C GLU A 47 26.95 47.95 -47.61
N LYS A 48 27.68 47.14 -48.39
CA LYS A 48 27.81 45.70 -48.13
C LYS A 48 28.42 45.41 -46.75
N LYS A 49 29.45 46.15 -46.33
CA LYS A 49 30.02 45.98 -44.98
C LYS A 49 29.03 46.35 -43.88
N ILE A 50 28.23 47.39 -44.10
CA ILE A 50 27.19 47.81 -43.15
C ILE A 50 26.13 46.71 -43.04
N THR A 51 25.66 46.14 -44.14
CA THR A 51 24.69 45.03 -44.11
C THR A 51 25.25 43.81 -43.39
N ASP A 52 26.48 43.39 -43.73
CA ASP A 52 27.13 42.23 -43.10
C ASP A 52 27.28 42.40 -41.58
N VAL A 53 27.66 43.60 -41.12
CA VAL A 53 27.79 43.93 -39.69
C VAL A 53 26.42 43.99 -39.00
N THR A 54 25.40 44.51 -39.68
CA THR A 54 24.04 44.62 -39.13
C THR A 54 23.44 43.22 -38.93
N GLU A 55 23.56 42.34 -39.93
CA GLU A 55 23.12 40.96 -39.81
C GLU A 55 23.88 40.19 -38.71
N ALA A 56 25.20 40.41 -38.59
CA ALA A 56 25.99 39.79 -37.53
C ALA A 56 25.56 40.26 -36.13
N LEU A 57 25.23 41.55 -35.99
CA LEU A 57 24.71 42.12 -34.75
C LEU A 57 23.34 41.52 -34.38
N GLU A 58 22.42 41.41 -35.35
CA GLU A 58 21.11 40.79 -35.14
C GLU A 58 21.23 39.32 -34.72
N ARG A 59 22.12 38.55 -35.38
CA ARG A 59 22.41 37.16 -35.00
C ARG A 59 22.93 37.07 -33.56
N SER A 60 23.90 37.89 -33.20
CA SER A 60 24.45 37.92 -31.84
C SER A 60 23.41 38.35 -30.80
N GLN A 61 22.54 39.30 -31.12
CA GLN A 61 21.44 39.69 -30.24
C GLN A 61 20.43 38.54 -30.03
N GLY A 62 20.12 37.79 -31.09
CA GLY A 62 19.29 36.58 -31.01
C GLY A 62 19.91 35.51 -30.10
N GLU A 63 21.21 35.26 -30.24
CA GLU A 63 21.95 34.32 -29.39
C GLU A 63 21.93 34.76 -27.91
N VAL A 64 22.21 36.02 -27.62
CA VAL A 64 22.18 36.56 -26.25
C VAL A 64 20.78 36.43 -25.65
N GLN A 65 19.72 36.68 -26.41
CA GLN A 65 18.35 36.49 -25.93
C GLN A 65 18.06 35.01 -25.65
N SER A 66 18.47 34.09 -26.52
CA SER A 66 18.31 32.66 -26.31
C SER A 66 19.02 32.19 -25.03
N LEU A 67 20.29 32.56 -24.84
CA LEU A 67 21.08 32.25 -23.66
C LEU A 67 20.47 32.84 -22.38
N LYS A 68 19.90 34.04 -22.46
CA LYS A 68 19.18 34.65 -21.33
C LYS A 68 17.94 33.86 -20.95
N THR A 69 17.18 33.35 -21.92
CA THR A 69 16.00 32.49 -21.63
C THR A 69 16.40 31.14 -21.05
N GLU A 70 17.50 30.54 -21.53
CA GLU A 70 18.03 29.30 -20.99
C GLU A 70 18.53 29.47 -19.55
N LEU A 71 19.24 30.56 -19.27
CA LEU A 71 19.68 30.90 -17.92
C LEU A 71 18.49 31.02 -16.96
N LEU A 72 17.43 31.74 -17.35
CA LEU A 72 16.22 31.87 -16.53
C LEU A 72 15.51 30.53 -16.28
N ARG A 73 15.47 29.64 -17.28
CA ARG A 73 14.92 28.29 -17.09
C ARG A 73 15.80 27.46 -16.16
N ALA A 74 17.12 27.54 -16.29
CA ALA A 74 18.05 26.83 -15.43
C ALA A 74 17.96 27.31 -13.97
N THR A 75 17.87 28.62 -13.73
CA THR A 75 17.71 29.17 -12.38
C THR A 75 16.38 28.75 -11.76
N ALA A 76 15.27 28.79 -12.52
CA ALA A 76 13.97 28.35 -12.04
C ALA A 76 13.95 26.84 -11.68
N LYS A 77 14.62 26.01 -12.49
CA LYS A 77 14.78 24.57 -12.19
C LYS A 77 15.57 24.37 -10.90
N LEU A 78 16.70 25.05 -10.74
CA LEU A 78 17.55 24.94 -9.56
C LEU A 78 16.82 25.39 -8.29
N GLU A 79 16.02 26.47 -8.35
CA GLU A 79 15.18 26.91 -7.24
C GLU A 79 14.09 25.89 -6.87
N SER A 80 13.47 25.25 -7.87
CA SER A 80 12.47 24.20 -7.66
C SER A 80 13.08 22.98 -6.97
N GLU A 81 14.24 22.51 -7.46
CA GLU A 81 14.99 21.40 -6.87
C GLU A 81 15.43 21.74 -5.45
N GLN A 82 15.92 22.95 -5.21
CA GLN A 82 16.31 23.39 -3.86
C GLN A 82 15.13 23.38 -2.88
N LYS A 83 13.92 23.76 -3.32
CA LYS A 83 12.71 23.67 -2.51
C LYS A 83 12.32 22.21 -2.24
N ALA A 84 12.41 21.33 -3.25
CA ALA A 84 12.15 19.91 -3.10
C ALA A 84 13.12 19.25 -2.10
N PHE A 85 14.42 19.53 -2.21
CA PHE A 85 15.42 19.02 -1.27
C PHE A 85 15.23 19.54 0.15
N LYS A 86 14.85 20.81 0.34
CA LYS A 86 14.53 21.36 1.67
C LYS A 86 13.34 20.63 2.31
N LEU A 87 12.30 20.35 1.53
CA LEU A 87 11.13 19.61 2.00
C LEU A 87 11.49 18.16 2.37
N GLN A 88 12.27 17.48 1.51
CA GLN A 88 12.72 16.12 1.76
C GLN A 88 13.61 16.03 3.00
N LYS A 89 14.53 16.99 3.17
CA LYS A 89 15.38 17.10 4.37
C LYS A 89 14.53 17.23 5.64
N SER A 90 13.56 18.14 5.65
CA SER A 90 12.67 18.33 6.81
C SER A 90 11.86 17.07 7.14
N LYS A 91 11.37 16.35 6.12
CA LYS A 91 10.67 15.08 6.31
C LYS A 91 11.57 14.01 6.92
N LEU A 92 12.80 13.88 6.42
CA LEU A 92 13.78 12.92 6.96
C LEU A 92 14.20 13.27 8.40
N GLU A 93 14.39 14.54 8.72
CA GLU A 93 14.69 14.99 10.08
C GLU A 93 13.54 14.66 11.06
N GLN A 94 12.29 14.85 10.63
CA GLN A 94 11.13 14.48 11.43
C GLN A 94 11.04 12.96 11.64
N GLN A 95 11.25 12.16 10.60
CA GLN A 95 11.27 10.70 10.69
C GLN A 95 12.38 10.20 11.63
N LEU A 96 13.57 10.79 11.53
CA LEU A 96 14.69 10.49 12.41
C LEU A 96 14.31 10.77 13.87
N LYS A 97 13.78 11.95 14.17
CA LYS A 97 13.38 12.33 15.53
C LYS A 97 12.32 11.39 16.12
N ILE A 98 11.32 11.00 15.35
CA ILE A 98 10.30 10.02 15.79
C ILE A 98 10.94 8.67 16.07
N SER A 99 11.86 8.23 15.20
CA SER A 99 12.56 6.95 15.37
C SER A 99 13.45 6.95 16.63
N GLU A 100 14.13 8.05 16.92
CA GLU A 100 14.94 8.25 18.13
C GLU A 100 14.08 8.16 19.40
N HIS A 101 12.95 8.87 19.44
CA HIS A 101 12.02 8.79 20.57
C HIS A 101 11.50 7.35 20.78
N ARG A 102 11.21 6.63 19.69
CA ARG A 102 10.77 5.23 19.75
C ARG A 102 11.86 4.30 20.28
N VAL A 103 13.11 4.50 19.87
CA VAL A 103 14.26 3.73 20.37
C VAL A 103 14.47 4.00 21.86
N LYS A 104 14.50 5.27 22.27
CA LYS A 104 14.65 5.66 23.67
C LYS A 104 13.55 5.08 24.58
N ALA A 105 12.31 5.03 24.09
CA ALA A 105 11.21 4.39 24.83
C ALA A 105 11.41 2.88 24.99
N LYS A 106 11.94 2.20 23.96
CA LYS A 106 12.27 0.77 24.02
C LYS A 106 13.46 0.50 24.94
N GLU A 107 14.50 1.33 24.90
CA GLU A 107 15.65 1.26 25.82
C GLU A 107 15.18 1.35 27.27
N GLY A 108 14.33 2.33 27.61
CA GLY A 108 13.78 2.44 28.96
C GLY A 108 12.85 1.27 29.36
N LEU A 109 12.28 0.54 28.40
CA LEU A 109 11.56 -0.71 28.70
C LEU A 109 12.54 -1.86 28.96
N LEU A 110 13.60 -1.97 28.17
CA LEU A 110 14.66 -2.96 28.36
C LEU A 110 15.35 -2.78 29.71
N GLU A 111 15.66 -1.55 30.12
CA GLU A 111 16.24 -1.27 31.44
C GLU A 111 15.31 -1.73 32.58
N ARG A 112 14.00 -1.44 32.47
CA ARG A 112 13.01 -1.90 33.46
C ARG A 112 12.89 -3.42 33.48
N LEU A 113 12.94 -4.07 32.33
CA LEU A 113 12.89 -5.52 32.22
C LEU A 113 14.15 -6.16 32.82
N GLN A 114 15.32 -5.61 32.51
CA GLN A 114 16.61 -6.04 33.05
C GLN A 114 16.64 -5.88 34.57
N HIS A 115 16.14 -4.77 35.10
CA HIS A 115 16.03 -4.56 36.55
C HIS A 115 15.08 -5.58 37.20
N LYS A 116 13.93 -5.89 36.58
CA LYS A 116 13.02 -6.93 37.08
C LYS A 116 13.67 -8.31 37.04
N PHE A 117 14.40 -8.65 35.98
CA PHE A 117 15.12 -9.92 35.91
C PHE A 117 16.20 -10.01 36.99
N GLN A 118 16.99 -8.94 37.17
CA GLN A 118 17.98 -8.90 38.24
C GLN A 118 17.33 -9.07 39.62
N GLN A 119 16.22 -8.37 39.88
CA GLN A 119 15.49 -8.52 41.14
C GLN A 119 14.96 -9.94 41.36
N VAL A 120 14.47 -10.61 40.32
CA VAL A 120 14.02 -12.01 40.42
C VAL A 120 15.20 -12.95 40.66
N MET A 121 16.32 -12.75 39.96
CA MET A 121 17.54 -13.53 40.16
C MET A 121 18.08 -13.36 41.59
N ASP A 122 18.17 -12.13 42.09
CA ASP A 122 18.64 -11.85 43.45
C ASP A 122 17.72 -12.51 44.49
N LYS A 123 16.39 -12.45 44.29
CA LYS A 123 15.42 -13.15 45.15
C LYS A 123 15.58 -14.66 45.10
N GLU A 124 15.80 -15.24 43.92
CA GLU A 124 16.01 -16.68 43.76
C GLU A 124 17.32 -17.13 44.40
N ASP A 125 18.39 -16.34 44.30
CA ASP A 125 19.66 -16.63 44.95
C ASP A 125 19.55 -16.56 46.47
N VAL A 126 18.85 -15.55 47.01
CA VAL A 126 18.52 -15.46 48.44
C VAL A 126 17.64 -16.64 48.90
N SER A 127 16.68 -17.07 48.07
CA SER A 127 15.86 -18.24 48.37
C SER A 127 16.71 -19.51 48.42
N LYS A 128 17.60 -19.72 47.44
CA LYS A 128 18.53 -20.87 47.40
C LYS A 128 19.50 -20.88 48.57
N THR A 129 20.04 -19.75 48.99
CA THR A 129 20.91 -19.68 50.17
C THR A 129 20.14 -20.06 51.43
N ARG A 130 18.93 -19.52 51.61
CA ARG A 130 18.05 -19.87 52.73
C ARG A 130 17.69 -21.36 52.75
N THR A 131 17.33 -21.95 51.61
CA THR A 131 17.07 -23.40 51.50
C THR A 131 18.30 -24.23 51.92
N ARG A 132 19.51 -23.81 51.51
CA ARG A 132 20.75 -24.48 51.91
C ARG A 132 21.03 -24.35 53.40
N GLU A 133 20.77 -23.20 54.00
CA GLU A 133 20.91 -22.98 55.45
C GLU A 133 19.97 -23.89 56.24
N VAL A 134 18.70 -23.98 55.83
CA VAL A 134 17.71 -24.86 56.47
C VAL A 134 18.12 -26.33 56.32
N PHE A 135 18.58 -26.73 55.14
CA PHE A 135 19.14 -28.06 54.94
C PHE A 135 20.31 -28.34 55.89
N ARG A 136 21.24 -27.38 56.04
CA ARG A 136 22.38 -27.51 56.94
C ARG A 136 21.94 -27.61 58.41
N THR A 137 20.91 -26.87 58.82
CA THR A 137 20.34 -26.96 60.17
C THR A 137 19.73 -28.35 60.45
N ILE A 138 19.06 -28.95 59.47
CA ILE A 138 18.39 -30.26 59.63
C ILE A 138 19.39 -31.42 59.54
N GLN A 139 20.30 -31.38 58.56
CA GLN A 139 21.19 -32.50 58.22
C GLN A 139 22.61 -32.33 58.80
N GLN A 140 22.91 -31.19 59.41
CA GLN A 140 24.21 -30.81 59.98
C GLN A 140 25.41 -30.98 59.03
N ARG A 141 25.16 -30.88 57.73
CA ARG A 141 26.16 -30.99 56.65
C ARG A 141 25.69 -30.24 55.42
N ASP A 142 26.60 -29.93 54.51
CA ASP A 142 26.26 -29.30 53.23
C ASP A 142 25.63 -30.29 52.23
N PRO A 143 24.70 -29.82 51.37
CA PRO A 143 24.08 -30.67 50.36
C PRO A 143 25.09 -31.10 49.29
N ARG A 144 25.13 -32.39 48.96
CA ARG A 144 25.98 -32.91 47.87
C ARG A 144 25.23 -32.79 46.54
N LYS A 145 25.82 -32.08 45.58
CA LYS A 145 25.23 -31.87 44.24
C LYS A 145 24.99 -33.16 43.45
N SER A 146 25.70 -34.25 43.76
CA SER A 146 25.57 -35.55 43.11
C SER A 146 24.58 -36.50 43.79
N SER A 147 24.08 -36.17 44.98
CA SER A 147 23.13 -37.01 45.72
C SER A 147 21.70 -36.67 45.32
N ALA A 148 21.03 -37.57 44.63
CA ALA A 148 19.61 -37.40 44.27
C ALA A 148 18.70 -37.28 45.51
N ALA A 149 19.06 -37.90 46.63
CA ALA A 149 18.33 -37.74 47.88
C ALA A 149 18.49 -36.33 48.47
N ASP A 150 19.72 -35.77 48.44
CA ASP A 150 19.99 -34.43 48.96
C ASP A 150 19.28 -33.36 48.08
N LEU A 151 19.23 -33.57 46.75
CA LEU A 151 18.46 -32.73 45.81
C LEU A 151 16.95 -32.75 46.11
N LYS A 152 16.35 -33.94 46.29
CA LYS A 152 14.93 -34.07 46.66
C LYS A 152 14.63 -33.39 48.00
N SER A 153 15.52 -33.52 48.98
CA SER A 153 15.37 -32.81 50.26
C SER A 153 15.44 -31.30 50.10
N LEU A 154 16.32 -30.77 49.25
CA LEU A 154 16.37 -29.33 48.96
C LEU A 154 15.10 -28.85 48.27
N GLU A 155 14.54 -29.60 47.32
CA GLU A 155 13.27 -29.27 46.65
C GLU A 155 12.10 -29.23 47.64
N LEU A 156 11.99 -30.23 48.53
CA LEU A 156 10.96 -30.26 49.57
C LEU A 156 11.12 -29.07 50.53
N ILE A 157 12.34 -28.78 50.98
CA ILE A 157 12.61 -27.61 51.84
C ILE A 157 12.23 -26.33 51.11
N ALA A 158 12.59 -26.18 49.82
CA ALA A 158 12.23 -25.00 49.04
C ALA A 158 10.71 -24.81 48.92
N MET A 159 9.94 -25.90 48.70
CA MET A 159 8.48 -25.82 48.70
C MET A 159 7.93 -25.35 50.05
N TYR A 160 8.36 -25.98 51.15
CA TYR A 160 7.86 -25.63 52.49
C TYR A 160 8.31 -24.23 52.93
N GLU A 161 9.51 -23.79 52.55
CA GLU A 161 9.96 -22.41 52.77
C GLU A 161 9.10 -21.40 52.02
N THR A 162 8.74 -21.71 50.78
CA THR A 162 7.84 -20.87 49.97
C THR A 162 6.44 -20.80 50.58
N GLU A 163 5.90 -21.94 51.04
CA GLU A 163 4.60 -21.99 51.70
C GLU A 163 4.61 -21.26 53.05
N ARG A 164 5.70 -21.40 53.82
CA ARG A 164 5.92 -20.66 55.07
C ARG A 164 5.97 -19.16 54.82
N GLU A 165 6.66 -18.73 53.77
CA GLU A 165 6.76 -17.32 53.39
C GLU A 165 5.38 -16.74 53.03
N LYS A 166 4.57 -17.48 52.26
CA LYS A 166 3.17 -17.13 51.97
C LYS A 166 2.33 -16.97 53.23
N MET A 167 2.36 -17.96 54.13
CA MET A 167 1.63 -17.90 55.39
C MET A 167 2.10 -16.73 56.26
N THR A 168 3.40 -16.45 56.33
CA THR A 168 3.90 -15.29 57.08
C THR A 168 3.46 -13.96 56.47
N ALA A 169 3.39 -13.86 55.14
CA ALA A 169 2.88 -12.68 54.46
C ALA A 169 1.38 -12.46 54.71
N GLU A 170 0.59 -13.54 54.71
CA GLU A 170 -0.84 -13.49 55.04
C GLU A 170 -1.06 -13.08 56.50
N ILE A 171 -0.30 -13.64 57.45
CA ILE A 171 -0.35 -13.22 58.85
C ILE A 171 0.01 -11.74 59.00
N ALA A 172 1.02 -11.25 58.28
CA ALA A 172 1.40 -9.84 58.29
C ALA A 172 0.28 -8.95 57.73
N GLN A 173 -0.36 -9.37 56.63
CA GLN A 173 -1.50 -8.68 56.04
C GLN A 173 -2.69 -8.64 56.99
N LEU A 174 -3.07 -9.76 57.60
CA LEU A 174 -4.15 -9.84 58.57
C LEU A 174 -3.87 -8.96 59.79
N ARG A 175 -2.63 -8.96 60.29
CA ARG A 175 -2.22 -8.06 61.38
C ARG A 175 -2.35 -6.59 60.99
N SER A 176 -1.96 -6.23 59.76
CA SER A 176 -2.13 -4.87 59.24
C SER A 176 -3.61 -4.47 59.16
N GLN A 177 -4.47 -5.38 58.67
CA GLN A 177 -5.92 -5.14 58.59
C GLN A 177 -6.55 -4.98 59.98
N VAL A 178 -6.15 -5.81 60.95
CA VAL A 178 -6.60 -5.67 62.35
C VAL A 178 -6.15 -4.33 62.92
N GLN A 179 -4.92 -3.90 62.64
CA GLN A 179 -4.42 -2.61 63.09
C GLN A 179 -5.20 -1.44 62.48
N GLU A 180 -5.50 -1.50 61.19
CA GLU A 180 -6.31 -0.50 60.47
C GLU A 180 -7.72 -0.43 61.07
N LEU A 181 -8.37 -1.58 61.26
CA LEU A 181 -9.69 -1.66 61.91
C LEU A 181 -9.66 -1.14 63.35
N CYS A 182 -8.60 -1.41 64.11
CA CYS A 182 -8.45 -0.85 65.46
C CYS A 182 -8.29 0.68 65.45
N CYS A 183 -7.61 1.25 64.45
CA CYS A 183 -7.56 2.70 64.25
C CYS A 183 -8.95 3.26 63.90
N ASP A 184 -9.65 2.63 62.97
CA ASP A 184 -11.01 3.03 62.57
C ASP A 184 -12.00 2.98 63.75
N VAL A 185 -11.93 1.93 64.58
CA VAL A 185 -12.76 1.82 65.79
C VAL A 185 -12.43 2.92 66.77
N ARG A 186 -11.14 3.19 66.99
CA ARG A 186 -10.69 4.27 67.89
C ARG A 186 -11.13 5.65 67.40
N ASP A 187 -11.07 5.90 66.10
CA ASP A 187 -11.51 7.16 65.51
C ASP A 187 -13.03 7.33 65.64
N LYS A 188 -13.80 6.25 65.45
CA LYS A 188 -15.24 6.24 65.70
C LYS A 188 -15.58 6.44 67.18
N GLU A 189 -14.87 5.80 68.11
CA GLU A 189 -15.04 5.99 69.55
C GLU A 189 -14.73 7.45 69.95
N ASN A 190 -13.66 8.04 69.41
CA ASN A 190 -13.30 9.45 69.63
C ASN A 190 -14.40 10.41 69.12
N VAL A 191 -15.04 10.09 67.99
CA VAL A 191 -16.19 10.85 67.47
C VAL A 191 -17.40 10.71 68.40
N LEU A 192 -17.69 9.51 68.89
CA LEU A 192 -18.80 9.27 69.83
C LEU A 192 -18.58 9.96 71.18
N LEU A 193 -17.37 9.94 71.73
CA LEU A 193 -16.98 10.67 72.95
C LEU A 193 -17.20 12.19 72.80
N ARG A 194 -16.93 12.75 71.62
CA ARG A 194 -17.22 14.16 71.31
C ARG A 194 -18.72 14.46 71.21
N GLN A 195 -19.54 13.47 70.85
CA GLN A 195 -20.99 13.61 70.73
C GLN A 195 -21.72 13.44 72.08
N THR A 196 -21.14 12.67 73.02
CA THR A 196 -21.75 12.35 74.32
C THR A 196 -21.64 13.48 75.36
N GLY A 197 -20.81 14.51 75.10
CA GLY A 197 -20.60 15.65 76.00
C GLY A 197 -21.64 16.78 75.95
N ALA A 198 -22.69 16.69 75.12
CA ALA A 198 -23.68 17.77 75.00
C ALA A 198 -25.11 17.26 74.76
N ASN A 199 -25.98 17.41 75.77
CA ASN A 199 -27.46 17.48 75.70
C ASN A 199 -28.22 16.31 75.05
N GLY A 200 -28.37 15.22 75.81
CA GLY A 200 -29.05 13.98 75.41
C GLY A 200 -30.59 13.97 75.36
N PHE A 201 -31.30 15.11 75.22
CA PHE A 201 -32.77 15.06 75.06
C PHE A 201 -33.35 15.97 73.96
N THR A 202 -32.60 16.94 73.45
CA THR A 202 -32.91 17.62 72.17
C THR A 202 -32.14 17.01 71.00
N GLN A 203 -31.14 16.16 71.27
CA GLN A 203 -30.29 15.52 70.28
C GLN A 203 -30.92 14.33 69.57
N ARG A 204 -31.95 13.66 70.09
CA ARG A 204 -32.41 12.41 69.44
C ARG A 204 -32.93 12.65 68.03
N ASP A 205 -33.71 13.71 67.83
CA ASP A 205 -34.17 14.08 66.48
C ASP A 205 -33.04 14.69 65.65
N ALA A 206 -32.19 15.56 66.21
CA ALA A 206 -31.05 16.15 65.50
C ALA A 206 -29.91 15.15 65.18
N PHE A 207 -29.78 14.07 65.94
CA PHE A 207 -28.82 12.98 65.77
C PHE A 207 -29.35 11.96 64.76
N VAL A 208 -30.66 11.68 64.78
CA VAL A 208 -31.33 10.92 63.72
C VAL A 208 -31.22 11.68 62.40
N GLU A 209 -31.48 12.99 62.39
CA GLU A 209 -31.33 13.84 61.20
C GLU A 209 -29.86 13.93 60.73
N LYS A 210 -28.89 14.01 61.64
CA LYS A 210 -27.46 13.94 61.27
C LYS A 210 -27.02 12.57 60.78
N LEU A 211 -27.58 11.47 61.30
CA LEU A 211 -27.31 10.13 60.81
C LEU A 211 -27.93 9.91 59.44
N GLU A 212 -29.13 10.45 59.19
CA GLU A 212 -29.76 10.43 57.88
C GLU A 212 -28.98 11.31 56.87
N GLN A 213 -28.51 12.48 57.28
CA GLN A 213 -27.61 13.31 56.45
C GLN A 213 -26.28 12.62 56.17
N ALA A 214 -25.62 12.04 57.19
CA ALA A 214 -24.38 11.28 57.00
C ALA A 214 -24.59 10.05 56.10
N ARG A 215 -25.74 9.38 56.20
CA ARG A 215 -26.11 8.26 55.33
C ARG A 215 -26.34 8.73 53.90
N LEU A 216 -27.03 9.86 53.70
CA LEU A 216 -27.26 10.46 52.37
C LEU A 216 -25.94 10.94 51.76
N GLU A 217 -25.06 11.56 52.52
CA GLU A 217 -23.73 11.98 52.09
C GLU A 217 -22.84 10.78 51.75
N GLN A 218 -22.87 9.72 52.55
CA GLN A 218 -22.17 8.47 52.25
C GLN A 218 -22.74 7.79 51.01
N GLU A 219 -24.06 7.80 50.83
CA GLU A 219 -24.73 7.26 49.66
C GLU A 219 -24.39 8.07 48.40
N GLN A 220 -24.37 9.40 48.50
CA GLN A 220 -23.93 10.29 47.41
C GLN A 220 -22.45 10.08 47.07
N SER A 221 -21.59 9.95 48.07
CA SER A 221 -20.16 9.67 47.89
C SER A 221 -19.94 8.30 47.24
N SER A 222 -20.70 7.28 47.66
CA SER A 222 -20.70 5.94 47.07
C SER A 222 -21.19 5.97 45.61
N ARG A 223 -22.26 6.73 45.31
CA ARG A 223 -22.73 6.94 43.94
C ARG A 223 -21.69 7.64 43.06
N GLN A 224 -21.01 8.66 43.59
CA GLN A 224 -19.93 9.35 42.87
C GLN A 224 -18.73 8.44 42.61
N LEU A 225 -18.35 7.60 43.59
CA LEU A 225 -17.30 6.60 43.42
C LEU A 225 -17.67 5.56 42.35
N ARG A 226 -18.89 5.02 42.40
CA ARG A 226 -19.40 4.09 41.36
C ARG A 226 -19.44 4.72 39.98
N HIS A 227 -19.80 6.00 39.88
CA HIS A 227 -19.77 6.72 38.61
C HIS A 227 -18.34 6.89 38.08
N LYS A 228 -17.40 7.28 38.94
CA LYS A 228 -15.98 7.36 38.58
C LYS A 228 -15.42 5.99 38.17
N GLU A 229 -15.77 4.94 38.90
CA GLU A 229 -15.39 3.55 38.60
C GLU A 229 -15.95 3.10 37.24
N ALA A 230 -17.21 3.39 36.94
CA ALA A 230 -17.81 3.08 35.64
C ALA A 230 -17.09 3.78 34.47
N ILE A 231 -16.72 5.06 34.63
CA ILE A 231 -15.95 5.80 33.62
C ILE A 231 -14.55 5.19 33.45
N ILE A 232 -13.90 4.81 34.54
CA ILE A 232 -12.58 4.16 34.48
C ILE A 232 -12.72 2.82 33.76
N GLN A 233 -13.74 2.01 34.08
CA GLN A 233 -13.97 0.73 33.43
C GLN A 233 -14.23 0.88 31.93
N GLU A 234 -14.99 1.89 31.51
CA GLU A 234 -15.20 2.18 30.09
C GLU A 234 -13.88 2.55 29.38
N LYS A 235 -13.03 3.36 30.02
CA LYS A 235 -11.70 3.70 29.49
C LYS A 235 -10.78 2.50 29.40
N VAL A 236 -10.78 1.63 30.42
CA VAL A 236 -10.02 0.37 30.41
C VAL A 236 -10.47 -0.52 29.26
N ASN A 237 -11.78 -0.70 29.08
CA ASN A 237 -12.33 -1.48 27.98
C ASN A 237 -11.92 -0.92 26.61
N LYS A 238 -11.93 0.41 26.43
CA LYS A 238 -11.43 1.05 25.19
C LYS A 238 -9.96 0.76 24.93
N ILE A 239 -9.11 0.91 25.96
CA ILE A 239 -7.67 0.60 25.88
C ILE A 239 -7.45 -0.89 25.56
N GLU A 240 -8.25 -1.79 26.13
CA GLU A 240 -8.15 -3.22 25.84
C GLU A 240 -8.51 -3.54 24.38
N ILE A 241 -9.53 -2.89 23.82
CA ILE A 241 -9.92 -3.04 22.42
C ILE A 241 -8.79 -2.52 21.50
N GLU A 242 -8.27 -1.33 21.79
CA GLU A 242 -7.14 -0.75 21.04
C GLU A 242 -5.89 -1.62 21.13
N LEU A 243 -5.62 -2.21 22.30
CA LEU A 243 -4.50 -3.12 22.50
C LEU A 243 -4.66 -4.42 21.72
N ARG A 244 -5.88 -4.97 21.63
CA ARG A 244 -6.16 -6.14 20.78
C ARG A 244 -5.95 -5.79 19.31
N HIS A 245 -6.54 -4.69 18.84
CA HIS A 245 -6.37 -4.25 17.47
C HIS A 245 -4.90 -4.00 17.10
N SER A 246 -4.13 -3.39 17.99
CA SER A 246 -2.69 -3.19 17.79
C SER A 246 -1.91 -4.51 17.74
N LYS A 247 -2.31 -5.52 18.51
CA LYS A 247 -1.70 -6.87 18.47
C LYS A 247 -2.00 -7.58 17.15
N ASP A 248 -3.23 -7.45 16.65
CA ASP A 248 -3.64 -8.03 15.37
C ASP A 248 -2.83 -7.42 14.22
N ILE A 249 -2.69 -6.09 14.17
CA ILE A 249 -1.83 -5.42 13.18
C ILE A 249 -0.38 -5.90 13.26
N ILE A 250 0.16 -6.13 14.47
CA ILE A 250 1.53 -6.65 14.63
C ILE A 250 1.65 -8.09 14.12
N ALA A 251 0.60 -8.90 14.26
CA ALA A 251 0.57 -10.25 13.70
C ALA A 251 0.57 -10.20 12.16
N ASP A 252 -0.32 -9.40 11.57
CA ASP A 252 -0.41 -9.23 10.12
C ASP A 252 0.92 -8.75 9.52
N LEU A 253 1.55 -7.75 10.14
CA LEU A 253 2.86 -7.24 9.69
C LEU A 253 3.99 -8.28 9.84
N ARG A 254 3.90 -9.20 10.81
CA ARG A 254 4.87 -10.29 10.94
C ARG A 254 4.69 -11.33 9.85
N ASP A 255 3.46 -11.65 9.50
CA ASP A 255 3.14 -12.59 8.43
C ASP A 255 3.55 -12.01 7.07
N GLU A 256 3.30 -10.71 6.83
CA GLU A 256 3.78 -10.00 5.65
C GLU A 256 5.32 -10.02 5.57
N ASN A 257 6.01 -9.77 6.68
CA ASN A 257 7.47 -9.81 6.72
C ASN A 257 8.02 -11.23 6.44
N ALA A 258 7.35 -12.26 6.97
CA ALA A 258 7.68 -13.65 6.65
C ALA A 258 7.50 -13.95 5.15
N ASN A 259 6.40 -13.46 4.55
CA ASN A 259 6.15 -13.60 3.11
C ASN A 259 7.21 -12.88 2.27
N LEU A 260 7.58 -11.65 2.62
CA LEU A 260 8.62 -10.89 1.94
C LEU A 260 9.99 -11.60 2.04
N ILE A 261 10.31 -12.22 3.17
CA ILE A 261 11.54 -13.01 3.32
C ILE A 261 11.52 -14.20 2.35
N LEU A 262 10.40 -14.92 2.27
CA LEU A 262 10.26 -16.06 1.34
C LEU A 262 10.34 -15.59 -0.12
N GLU A 263 9.78 -14.43 -0.45
CA GLU A 263 9.87 -13.84 -1.78
C GLU A 263 11.32 -13.45 -2.14
N VAL A 264 12.06 -12.86 -1.19
CA VAL A 264 13.48 -12.54 -1.40
C VAL A 264 14.30 -13.82 -1.59
N GLN A 265 13.99 -14.89 -0.85
CA GLN A 265 14.68 -16.18 -0.99
C GLN A 265 14.33 -16.92 -2.28
N SER A 266 13.12 -16.75 -2.83
CA SER A 266 12.70 -17.40 -4.07
C SER A 266 13.17 -16.67 -5.33
N ARG A 267 13.58 -15.40 -5.22
CA ARG A 267 14.11 -14.62 -6.35
C ARG A 267 15.43 -15.23 -6.87
N PRO A 268 15.56 -15.41 -8.21
CA PRO A 268 16.80 -15.89 -8.81
C PRO A 268 17.98 -14.98 -8.45
N THR A 269 19.11 -15.56 -8.09
CA THR A 269 20.28 -14.75 -7.76
C THR A 269 20.80 -14.04 -9.02
N ILE A 270 21.58 -12.96 -8.86
CA ILE A 270 22.21 -12.26 -9.99
C ILE A 270 23.04 -13.21 -10.85
N ARG A 271 23.62 -14.25 -10.24
CA ARG A 271 24.36 -15.30 -10.95
C ARG A 271 23.44 -16.12 -11.85
N ASP A 272 22.28 -16.52 -11.33
CA ASP A 272 21.27 -17.29 -12.06
C ASP A 272 20.64 -16.45 -13.17
N TYR A 273 20.32 -15.19 -12.89
CA TYR A 273 19.83 -14.24 -13.89
C TYR A 273 20.84 -14.08 -15.04
N LYS A 274 22.12 -13.88 -14.73
CA LYS A 274 23.19 -13.81 -15.76
C LYS A 274 23.35 -15.13 -16.52
N ALA A 275 23.12 -16.28 -15.88
CA ALA A 275 23.17 -17.58 -16.55
C ALA A 275 21.99 -17.76 -17.52
N ILE A 276 20.78 -17.37 -17.08
CA ILE A 276 19.57 -17.36 -17.91
C ILE A 276 19.74 -16.40 -19.08
N GLN A 277 20.23 -15.19 -18.84
CA GLN A 277 20.47 -14.19 -19.89
C GLN A 277 21.46 -14.70 -20.95
N ARG A 278 22.57 -15.34 -20.53
CA ARG A 278 23.50 -15.99 -21.48
C ARG A 278 22.83 -17.11 -22.28
N ARG A 279 21.97 -17.89 -21.65
CA ARG A 279 21.22 -18.97 -22.33
C ARG A 279 20.24 -18.41 -23.35
N VAL A 280 19.53 -17.33 -23.02
CA VAL A 280 18.62 -16.62 -23.93
C VAL A 280 19.38 -16.13 -25.16
N VAL A 281 20.49 -15.41 -24.98
CA VAL A 281 21.31 -14.94 -26.10
C VAL A 281 21.80 -16.09 -26.99
N LEU A 282 22.16 -17.22 -26.38
CA LEU A 282 22.61 -18.40 -27.13
C LEU A 282 21.46 -19.04 -27.93
N LEU A 283 20.26 -19.12 -27.36
CA LEU A 283 19.07 -19.62 -28.03
C LEU A 283 18.58 -18.67 -29.13
N GLU A 284 18.64 -17.36 -28.91
CA GLU A 284 18.30 -16.34 -29.91
C GLU A 284 19.25 -16.41 -31.10
N ARG A 285 20.55 -16.58 -30.84
CA ARG A 285 21.54 -16.82 -31.89
C ARG A 285 21.24 -18.11 -32.65
N GLN A 286 20.97 -19.21 -31.96
CA GLN A 286 20.60 -20.48 -32.60
C GLN A 286 19.33 -20.36 -33.46
N LEU A 287 18.31 -19.64 -32.98
CA LEU A 287 17.11 -19.35 -33.73
C LEU A 287 17.38 -18.47 -34.95
N SER A 288 18.26 -17.46 -34.84
CA SER A 288 18.64 -16.62 -35.98
C SER A 288 19.41 -17.42 -37.03
N ASP A 289 20.34 -18.27 -36.59
CA ASP A 289 21.14 -19.11 -37.48
C ASP A 289 20.23 -20.13 -38.20
N GLN A 290 19.25 -20.70 -37.50
CA GLN A 290 18.24 -21.59 -38.08
C GLN A 290 17.31 -20.85 -39.05
N LYS A 291 16.87 -19.63 -38.74
CA LYS A 291 16.06 -18.80 -39.64
C LYS A 291 16.82 -18.48 -40.93
N ALA A 292 18.11 -18.12 -40.82
CA ALA A 292 18.96 -17.87 -41.98
C ALA A 292 19.13 -19.16 -42.83
N ALA A 293 19.36 -20.31 -42.18
CA ALA A 293 19.45 -21.60 -42.86
C ALA A 293 18.18 -21.94 -43.65
N VAL A 294 16.99 -21.68 -43.08
CA VAL A 294 15.70 -21.93 -43.75
C VAL A 294 15.43 -20.94 -44.89
N HIS A 295 15.86 -19.68 -44.74
CA HIS A 295 15.67 -18.64 -45.75
C HIS A 295 16.61 -18.83 -46.96
N ASP A 296 17.86 -19.24 -46.72
CA ASP A 296 18.88 -19.34 -47.77
C ASP A 296 18.88 -20.71 -48.47
N ALA A 297 18.44 -21.78 -47.78
CA ALA A 297 18.43 -23.12 -48.34
C ALA A 297 17.21 -23.38 -49.24
N HIS A 298 17.43 -23.39 -50.55
CA HIS A 298 16.41 -23.73 -51.55
C HIS A 298 16.44 -25.22 -51.94
N THR A 299 17.48 -25.96 -51.50
CA THR A 299 17.63 -27.40 -51.70
C THR A 299 18.05 -28.11 -50.40
N LEU A 300 17.79 -29.43 -50.31
CA LEU A 300 18.20 -30.26 -49.17
C LEU A 300 19.72 -30.28 -48.94
N GLU A 301 20.51 -29.99 -49.97
CA GLU A 301 21.97 -29.95 -49.90
C GLU A 301 22.48 -28.63 -49.31
N ASP A 302 21.77 -27.53 -49.55
CA ASP A 302 22.05 -26.25 -48.91
C ASP A 302 21.74 -26.29 -47.41
N LEU A 303 20.66 -26.99 -47.03
CA LEU A 303 20.26 -27.16 -45.64
C LEU A 303 21.28 -28.00 -44.83
N ARG A 304 21.98 -28.95 -45.48
CA ARG A 304 23.07 -29.72 -44.86
C ARG A 304 24.28 -28.85 -44.49
N LYS A 305 24.52 -27.73 -45.18
CA LYS A 305 25.66 -26.83 -44.90
C LYS A 305 25.54 -26.11 -43.55
N TYR A 306 24.32 -25.97 -43.05
CA TYR A 306 24.02 -25.31 -41.77
C TYR A 306 23.84 -26.31 -40.60
N MET A 307 23.94 -27.62 -40.87
CA MET A 307 23.88 -28.66 -39.83
C MET A 307 25.28 -29.00 -39.32
N GLY A 308 25.41 -29.24 -38.02
CA GLY A 308 26.68 -29.66 -37.43
C GLY A 308 27.12 -31.04 -37.91
N THR A 309 28.43 -31.28 -38.02
CA THR A 309 29.00 -32.56 -38.49
C THR A 309 28.50 -33.76 -37.69
N ALA A 310 28.31 -33.62 -36.38
CA ALA A 310 27.78 -34.67 -35.51
C ALA A 310 26.31 -35.02 -35.85
N GLU A 311 25.52 -34.01 -36.19
CA GLU A 311 24.10 -34.15 -36.51
C GLU A 311 23.92 -34.75 -37.92
N LEU A 312 24.78 -34.36 -38.88
CA LEU A 312 24.88 -34.99 -40.19
C LEU A 312 25.25 -36.48 -40.08
N ILE A 313 26.27 -36.81 -39.28
CA ILE A 313 26.68 -38.21 -39.04
C ILE A 313 25.53 -39.00 -38.40
N HIS A 314 24.82 -38.42 -37.43
CA HIS A 314 23.67 -39.08 -36.82
C HIS A 314 22.58 -39.36 -37.85
N ARG A 315 22.26 -38.37 -38.69
CA ARG A 315 21.24 -38.51 -39.74
C ARG A 315 21.64 -39.53 -40.80
N ASP A 316 22.91 -39.56 -41.21
CA ASP A 316 23.42 -40.55 -42.15
C ASP A 316 23.39 -41.97 -41.57
N LYS A 317 23.70 -42.14 -40.28
CA LYS A 317 23.51 -43.42 -39.57
C LYS A 317 22.04 -43.86 -39.55
N VAL A 318 21.12 -42.94 -39.31
CA VAL A 318 19.67 -43.21 -39.33
C VAL A 318 19.20 -43.57 -40.74
N ASN A 319 19.61 -42.82 -41.77
CA ASN A 319 19.30 -43.11 -43.17
C ASN A 319 19.82 -44.47 -43.62
N ALA A 320 21.04 -44.84 -43.18
CA ALA A 320 21.62 -46.15 -43.44
C ALA A 320 20.85 -47.28 -42.72
N LYS A 321 20.48 -47.07 -41.45
CA LYS A 321 19.69 -48.02 -40.64
C LYS A 321 18.30 -48.25 -41.21
N LEU A 322 17.67 -47.21 -41.74
CA LEU A 322 16.35 -47.26 -42.38
C LEU A 322 16.43 -47.63 -43.87
N HIS A 323 17.62 -47.91 -44.39
CA HIS A 323 17.88 -48.27 -45.80
C HIS A 323 17.30 -47.27 -46.82
N LEU A 324 17.11 -46.00 -46.42
CA LEU A 324 16.49 -44.96 -47.25
C LEU A 324 17.31 -44.60 -48.49
N ASN A 325 18.59 -44.94 -48.51
CA ASN A 325 19.46 -44.76 -49.68
C ASN A 325 18.97 -45.56 -50.90
N ARG A 326 18.18 -46.62 -50.71
CA ARG A 326 17.59 -47.43 -51.79
C ARG A 326 16.36 -46.78 -52.46
N LEU A 327 15.82 -45.69 -51.89
CA LEU A 327 14.71 -44.94 -52.50
C LEU A 327 15.13 -44.20 -53.77
N THR A 328 16.43 -43.88 -53.91
CA THR A 328 16.98 -43.18 -55.10
C THR A 328 17.00 -44.06 -56.35
N THR A 329 16.87 -45.38 -56.19
CA THR A 329 16.87 -46.36 -57.29
C THR A 329 15.48 -46.82 -57.72
N LEU A 330 14.42 -46.31 -57.09
CA LEU A 330 13.04 -46.69 -57.42
C LEU A 330 12.51 -45.88 -58.62
N PRO A 331 11.68 -46.49 -59.49
CA PRO A 331 11.00 -45.78 -60.58
C PRO A 331 10.17 -44.61 -60.05
N LYS A 332 10.16 -43.48 -60.79
CA LYS A 332 9.49 -42.24 -60.36
C LYS A 332 8.02 -42.42 -59.96
N GLU A 333 7.31 -43.35 -60.58
CA GLU A 333 5.90 -43.64 -60.25
C GLU A 333 5.74 -44.31 -58.88
N ALA A 334 6.60 -45.28 -58.54
CA ALA A 334 6.59 -45.91 -57.22
C ALA A 334 6.95 -44.91 -56.09
N CYS A 335 7.80 -43.91 -56.38
CA CYS A 335 8.09 -42.83 -55.43
C CYS A 335 6.93 -41.85 -55.23
N LEU A 336 6.09 -41.64 -56.25
CA LEU A 336 4.88 -40.82 -56.15
C LEU A 336 3.81 -41.54 -55.32
N ASP A 337 3.67 -42.85 -55.46
CA ASP A 337 2.78 -43.67 -54.64
C ASP A 337 3.23 -43.71 -53.17
N VAL A 338 4.54 -43.85 -52.90
CA VAL A 338 5.08 -43.74 -51.54
C VAL A 338 4.86 -42.34 -50.93
N ARG A 339 4.93 -41.28 -51.75
CA ARG A 339 4.63 -39.90 -51.30
C ARG A 339 3.14 -39.71 -51.00
N ALA A 340 2.25 -40.32 -51.79
CA ALA A 340 0.82 -40.32 -51.55
C ALA A 340 0.47 -41.11 -50.26
N ILE A 341 1.06 -42.29 -50.07
CA ILE A 341 0.89 -43.12 -48.87
C ILE A 341 1.49 -42.44 -47.61
N ALA A 342 2.61 -41.72 -47.74
CA ALA A 342 3.19 -40.95 -46.64
C ALA A 342 2.34 -39.71 -46.25
N MET A 343 1.57 -39.15 -47.18
CA MET A 343 0.57 -38.12 -46.88
C MET A 343 -0.72 -38.70 -46.27
N GLU A 344 -1.00 -39.99 -46.47
CA GLU A 344 -2.18 -40.68 -45.94
C GLU A 344 -1.94 -41.51 -44.64
N SER A 345 -0.70 -41.72 -44.23
CA SER A 345 -0.39 -42.43 -42.97
C SER A 345 -0.55 -41.50 -41.75
N PRO A 346 -1.30 -41.88 -40.70
CA PRO A 346 -1.51 -41.06 -39.50
C PRO A 346 -0.28 -41.14 -38.58
N ALA A 347 0.84 -40.60 -39.01
CA ALA A 347 2.01 -40.38 -38.17
C ALA A 347 1.90 -39.01 -37.50
N SER A 348 1.02 -38.91 -36.49
CA SER A 348 0.99 -37.87 -35.45
C SER A 348 1.33 -36.43 -35.83
N SER A 349 0.97 -35.98 -37.03
CA SER A 349 0.87 -34.57 -37.39
C SER A 349 -0.59 -34.17 -37.22
N PRO A 350 -0.92 -33.08 -36.50
CA PRO A 350 -2.30 -32.63 -36.41
C PRO A 350 -2.87 -32.48 -37.83
N SER A 351 -4.05 -33.04 -38.07
CA SER A 351 -4.75 -32.90 -39.36
C SER A 351 -4.78 -31.41 -39.74
N LEU A 352 -4.75 -31.04 -41.02
CA LEU A 352 -4.73 -29.64 -41.44
C LEU A 352 -5.79 -28.78 -40.70
N PRO A 353 -7.02 -29.26 -40.41
CA PRO A 353 -7.98 -28.53 -39.57
C PRO A 353 -7.55 -28.40 -38.10
N SER A 354 -6.98 -29.44 -37.48
CA SER A 354 -6.45 -29.35 -36.11
C SER A 354 -5.18 -28.51 -36.02
N ALA A 355 -4.32 -28.53 -37.05
CA ALA A 355 -3.15 -27.68 -37.13
C ALA A 355 -3.57 -26.22 -37.32
N LEU A 356 -4.57 -25.97 -38.17
CA LEU A 356 -5.18 -24.65 -38.33
C LEU A 356 -5.85 -24.19 -37.04
N HIS A 357 -6.52 -25.07 -36.29
CA HIS A 357 -7.13 -24.74 -35.01
C HIS A 357 -6.09 -24.43 -33.93
N VAL A 358 -5.00 -25.20 -33.86
CA VAL A 358 -3.88 -24.94 -32.94
C VAL A 358 -3.11 -23.69 -33.35
N VAL A 359 -2.97 -23.42 -34.66
CA VAL A 359 -2.39 -22.17 -35.16
C VAL A 359 -3.34 -21.01 -34.92
N GLU A 360 -4.66 -21.16 -35.03
CA GLU A 360 -5.64 -20.16 -34.64
C GLU A 360 -5.62 -19.91 -33.14
N GLU A 361 -5.51 -20.95 -32.31
CA GLU A 361 -5.34 -20.81 -30.86
C GLU A 361 -4.01 -20.14 -30.54
N LEU A 362 -2.90 -20.53 -31.18
CA LEU A 362 -1.60 -19.92 -30.97
C LEU A 362 -1.53 -18.49 -31.51
N VAL A 363 -2.23 -18.18 -32.61
CA VAL A 363 -2.36 -16.81 -33.13
C VAL A 363 -3.29 -16.02 -32.23
N ALA A 364 -4.36 -16.59 -31.69
CA ALA A 364 -5.21 -15.95 -30.68
C ALA A 364 -4.43 -15.71 -29.38
N PHE A 365 -3.58 -16.66 -28.98
CA PHE A 365 -2.71 -16.54 -27.82
C PHE A 365 -1.62 -15.50 -28.06
N GLU A 366 -0.94 -15.53 -29.20
CA GLU A 366 0.11 -14.58 -29.58
C GLU A 366 -0.46 -13.19 -29.83
N THR A 367 -1.67 -13.07 -30.39
CA THR A 367 -2.36 -11.79 -30.51
C THR A 367 -2.80 -11.29 -29.14
N HIS A 368 -3.31 -12.15 -28.25
CA HIS A 368 -3.63 -11.77 -26.87
C HIS A 368 -2.39 -11.34 -26.09
N PHE A 369 -1.31 -12.11 -26.16
CA PHE A 369 -0.03 -11.82 -25.50
C PHE A 369 0.69 -10.63 -26.13
N SER A 370 0.58 -10.43 -27.45
CA SER A 370 1.07 -9.23 -28.13
C SER A 370 0.24 -8.02 -27.75
N HIS A 371 -1.10 -8.15 -27.59
CA HIS A 371 -1.95 -7.07 -27.10
C HIS A 371 -1.66 -6.76 -25.63
N GLU A 372 -1.41 -7.78 -24.80
CA GLU A 372 -0.98 -7.62 -23.42
C GLU A 372 0.41 -6.99 -23.35
N ARG A 373 1.37 -7.45 -24.16
CA ARG A 373 2.73 -6.91 -24.20
C ARG A 373 2.76 -5.51 -24.81
N GLU A 374 1.90 -5.20 -25.78
CA GLU A 374 1.67 -3.85 -26.27
C GLU A 374 0.96 -3.01 -25.21
N MET A 375 -0.01 -3.54 -24.45
CA MET A 375 -0.63 -2.83 -23.33
C MET A 375 0.37 -2.56 -22.21
N TYR A 376 1.25 -3.52 -21.89
CA TYR A 376 2.32 -3.37 -20.90
C TYR A 376 3.43 -2.47 -21.44
N SER A 377 3.76 -2.54 -22.73
CA SER A 377 4.72 -1.63 -23.36
C SER A 377 4.17 -0.21 -23.41
N LEU A 378 2.89 -0.04 -23.76
CA LEU A 378 2.17 1.23 -23.79
C LEU A 378 2.03 1.77 -22.38
N ALA A 379 1.71 0.93 -21.39
CA ALA A 379 1.70 1.28 -19.97
C ALA A 379 3.10 1.71 -19.52
N MET A 380 4.16 0.98 -19.88
CA MET A 380 5.56 1.28 -19.56
C MET A 380 6.10 2.55 -20.23
N THR A 381 5.78 2.79 -21.50
CA THR A 381 6.12 4.04 -22.20
C THR A 381 5.28 5.22 -21.71
N ASN A 382 4.08 4.94 -21.21
CA ASN A 382 3.24 5.92 -20.56
C ASN A 382 3.48 5.99 -19.05
N VAL A 383 4.43 5.27 -18.43
CA VAL A 383 4.69 5.40 -16.97
C VAL A 383 5.07 6.86 -16.64
N ASP A 384 5.78 7.53 -17.54
CA ASP A 384 6.11 8.95 -17.41
C ASP A 384 4.90 9.89 -17.63
N VAL A 385 3.81 9.40 -18.25
CA VAL A 385 2.55 10.12 -18.47
C VAL A 385 1.47 9.74 -17.41
N TYR A 386 1.51 8.52 -16.88
CA TYR A 386 0.62 7.97 -15.86
C TYR A 386 1.05 8.34 -14.43
N GLU A 387 2.30 8.75 -14.19
CA GLU A 387 2.61 9.52 -12.98
C GLU A 387 1.69 10.75 -12.86
N GLN A 388 1.23 11.33 -13.98
CA GLN A 388 0.22 12.39 -13.97
C GLN A 388 -1.20 11.83 -13.94
N GLY A 389 -1.51 10.75 -14.67
CA GLY A 389 -2.85 10.12 -14.69
C GLY A 389 -3.31 9.60 -13.32
N GLU A 390 -2.47 8.87 -12.60
CA GLU A 390 -2.74 8.41 -11.24
C GLU A 390 -2.87 9.60 -10.28
N ARG A 391 -1.99 10.61 -10.41
CA ARG A 391 -2.10 11.84 -9.62
C ARG A 391 -3.39 12.60 -9.92
N ILE A 392 -3.85 12.65 -11.17
CA ILE A 392 -5.11 13.29 -11.57
C ILE A 392 -6.30 12.51 -11.01
N MET A 393 -6.32 11.19 -11.12
CA MET A 393 -7.36 10.32 -10.56
C MET A 393 -7.43 10.44 -9.05
N ILE A 394 -6.27 10.40 -8.37
CA ILE A 394 -6.19 10.54 -6.92
C ILE A 394 -6.56 11.97 -6.51
N GLN A 395 -6.18 13.00 -7.26
CA GLN A 395 -6.53 14.38 -6.97
C GLN A 395 -8.02 14.65 -7.22
N HIS A 396 -8.61 14.02 -8.24
CA HIS A 396 -10.05 14.05 -8.50
C HIS A 396 -10.82 13.34 -7.39
N PHE A 397 -10.39 12.15 -6.98
CA PHE A 397 -10.96 11.42 -5.83
C PHE A 397 -10.86 12.24 -4.53
N ARG A 398 -9.71 12.88 -4.28
CA ARG A 398 -9.52 13.78 -3.14
C ARG A 398 -10.48 14.95 -3.15
N HIS A 399 -10.73 15.53 -4.32
CA HIS A 399 -11.69 16.62 -4.46
C HIS A 399 -13.13 16.13 -4.24
N LEU A 400 -13.51 15.01 -4.86
CA LEU A 400 -14.85 14.42 -4.78
C LEU A 400 -15.24 14.03 -3.35
N PHE A 401 -14.31 13.46 -2.59
CA PHE A 401 -14.54 12.97 -1.23
C PHE A 401 -13.97 13.88 -0.12
N GLY A 402 -13.51 15.09 -0.46
CA GLY A 402 -13.04 16.10 0.51
C GLY A 402 -11.77 15.73 1.28
N VAL A 403 -10.89 14.91 0.70
CA VAL A 403 -9.71 14.38 1.38
C VAL A 403 -8.52 15.34 1.28
N LYS A 404 -8.13 15.91 2.43
CA LYS A 404 -7.12 16.98 2.51
C LYS A 404 -5.69 16.52 2.24
N SER A 405 -5.33 15.26 2.44
CA SER A 405 -3.97 14.73 2.26
C SER A 405 -3.95 13.47 1.37
N MET A 406 -2.81 13.17 0.75
CA MET A 406 -2.62 11.92 -0.02
C MET A 406 -2.72 10.67 0.87
N GLU A 407 -2.26 10.77 2.11
CA GLU A 407 -2.31 9.68 3.10
C GLU A 407 -3.75 9.32 3.50
N GLY A 408 -4.67 10.30 3.46
CA GLY A 408 -6.10 10.07 3.74
C GLY A 408 -6.88 9.45 2.58
N VAL A 409 -6.28 9.32 1.38
CA VAL A 409 -6.96 8.79 0.20
C VAL A 409 -7.23 7.31 0.36
N PHE A 410 -6.21 6.54 0.74
CA PHE A 410 -6.31 5.10 0.85
C PHE A 410 -7.31 4.66 1.94
N PRO A 411 -7.30 5.26 3.17
CA PRO A 411 -8.36 5.03 4.15
C PRO A 411 -9.75 5.36 3.61
N LYS A 412 -9.90 6.44 2.84
CA LYS A 412 -11.19 6.86 2.29
C LYS A 412 -11.68 5.96 1.16
N ILE A 413 -10.78 5.44 0.31
CA ILE A 413 -11.11 4.42 -0.69
C ILE A 413 -11.63 3.17 0.01
N ASN A 414 -10.95 2.73 1.08
CA ASN A 414 -11.36 1.54 1.82
C ASN A 414 -12.73 1.73 2.50
N GLU A 415 -12.98 2.92 3.07
CA GLU A 415 -14.29 3.28 3.62
C GLU A 415 -15.39 3.23 2.55
N VAL A 416 -15.15 3.81 1.37
CA VAL A 416 -16.11 3.77 0.24
C VAL A 416 -16.34 2.33 -0.23
N PHE A 417 -15.29 1.51 -0.31
CA PHE A 417 -15.40 0.10 -0.70
C PHE A 417 -16.24 -0.71 0.30
N LEU A 418 -15.99 -0.55 1.59
CA LEU A 418 -16.77 -1.20 2.65
C LEU A 418 -18.23 -0.74 2.61
N PHE A 419 -18.48 0.57 2.48
CA PHE A 419 -19.81 1.12 2.38
C PHE A 419 -20.58 0.61 1.16
N VAL A 420 -19.95 0.56 -0.02
CA VAL A 420 -20.58 0.04 -1.25
C VAL A 420 -20.87 -1.46 -1.12
N ASN A 421 -19.97 -2.23 -0.52
CA ASN A 421 -20.22 -3.66 -0.26
C ASN A 421 -21.35 -3.88 0.74
N GLU A 422 -21.40 -3.08 1.81
CA GLU A 422 -22.49 -3.14 2.78
C GLU A 422 -23.82 -2.76 2.13
N MET A 423 -23.84 -1.71 1.29
CA MET A 423 -25.01 -1.33 0.50
C MET A 423 -25.44 -2.44 -0.48
N ASN A 424 -24.50 -3.08 -1.16
CA ASN A 424 -24.80 -4.18 -2.08
C ASN A 424 -25.37 -5.39 -1.33
N ASN A 425 -24.83 -5.71 -0.15
CA ASN A 425 -25.33 -6.78 0.71
C ASN A 425 -26.73 -6.45 1.26
N ALA A 426 -26.96 -5.21 1.68
CA ALA A 426 -28.27 -4.74 2.12
C ALA A 426 -29.28 -4.80 0.97
N LEU A 427 -28.89 -4.39 -0.24
CA LEU A 427 -29.73 -4.47 -1.43
C LEU A 427 -30.05 -5.92 -1.81
N ALA A 428 -29.07 -6.83 -1.71
CA ALA A 428 -29.29 -8.26 -1.92
C ALA A 428 -30.30 -8.81 -0.90
N SER A 429 -30.16 -8.44 0.37
CA SER A 429 -31.08 -8.84 1.45
C SER A 429 -32.50 -8.29 1.23
N ILE A 430 -32.62 -7.05 0.76
CA ILE A 430 -33.90 -6.43 0.39
C ILE A 430 -34.54 -7.17 -0.79
N LYS A 431 -33.78 -7.49 -1.83
CA LYS A 431 -34.26 -8.25 -2.98
C LYS A 431 -34.76 -9.64 -2.57
N GLU A 432 -33.99 -10.35 -1.75
CA GLU A 432 -34.37 -11.66 -1.21
C GLU A 432 -35.65 -11.57 -0.37
N SER A 433 -35.75 -10.59 0.53
CA SER A 433 -36.93 -10.36 1.37
C SER A 433 -38.19 -10.01 0.57
N LEU A 434 -38.03 -9.38 -0.59
CA LEU A 434 -39.13 -9.04 -1.51
C LEU A 434 -39.37 -10.12 -2.58
N GLY A 435 -38.59 -11.21 -2.58
CA GLY A 435 -38.69 -12.30 -3.57
C GLY A 435 -38.28 -11.91 -4.99
N LEU A 436 -37.45 -10.88 -5.14
CA LEU A 436 -37.00 -10.35 -6.44
C LEU A 436 -35.74 -11.09 -6.92
N ALA A 437 -35.60 -11.27 -8.23
CA ALA A 437 -34.42 -11.87 -8.83
C ALA A 437 -33.16 -11.00 -8.62
N SER A 438 -31.98 -11.63 -8.51
CA SER A 438 -30.71 -10.96 -8.20
C SER A 438 -30.28 -9.92 -9.24
N ASN A 439 -30.67 -10.12 -10.50
CA ASN A 439 -30.37 -9.26 -11.65
C ASN A 439 -31.28 -8.02 -11.78
N VAL A 440 -32.25 -7.83 -10.86
CA VAL A 440 -33.16 -6.69 -10.88
C VAL A 440 -32.41 -5.38 -10.60
N SER A 441 -32.78 -4.30 -11.29
CA SER A 441 -32.14 -2.99 -11.09
C SER A 441 -32.40 -2.44 -9.68
N VAL A 442 -31.45 -1.66 -9.17
CA VAL A 442 -31.55 -1.02 -7.84
C VAL A 442 -32.82 -0.19 -7.72
N ALA A 443 -33.15 0.60 -8.76
CA ALA A 443 -34.34 1.45 -8.78
C ALA A 443 -35.65 0.64 -8.69
N HIS A 444 -35.72 -0.50 -9.36
CA HIS A 444 -36.91 -1.36 -9.29
C HIS A 444 -37.06 -2.00 -7.91
N ALA A 445 -35.95 -2.51 -7.32
CA ALA A 445 -35.97 -3.08 -5.98
C ALA A 445 -36.40 -2.06 -4.90
N LEU A 446 -35.95 -0.81 -5.00
CA LEU A 446 -36.35 0.26 -4.07
C LEU A 446 -37.80 0.70 -4.26
N ASN A 447 -38.33 0.68 -5.48
CA ASN A 447 -39.75 0.99 -5.74
C ASN A 447 -40.68 -0.13 -5.22
N GLU A 448 -40.28 -1.39 -5.35
CA GLU A 448 -41.03 -2.50 -4.74
C GLU A 448 -40.97 -2.46 -3.21
N LEU A 449 -39.81 -2.13 -2.63
CA LEU A 449 -39.69 -1.90 -1.18
C LEU A 449 -40.62 -0.78 -0.72
N ARG A 450 -40.66 0.35 -1.44
CA ARG A 450 -41.55 1.46 -1.15
C ARG A 450 -43.01 1.03 -1.21
N THR A 451 -43.40 0.31 -2.27
CA THR A 451 -44.76 -0.21 -2.44
C THR A 451 -45.15 -1.18 -1.32
N ALA A 452 -44.23 -2.06 -0.91
CA ALA A 452 -44.44 -3.00 0.19
C ALA A 452 -44.62 -2.28 1.53
N LEU A 453 -43.77 -1.29 1.83
CA LEU A 453 -43.88 -0.48 3.05
C LEU A 453 -45.17 0.35 3.07
N GLN A 454 -45.59 0.87 1.92
CA GLN A 454 -46.82 1.67 1.79
C GLN A 454 -48.08 0.80 1.96
N LYS A 455 -48.06 -0.46 1.50
CA LYS A 455 -49.11 -1.46 1.79
C LYS A 455 -49.15 -1.84 3.28
N MET A 456 -48.04 -1.77 4.00
CA MET A 456 -47.98 -2.02 5.45
C MET A 456 -48.50 -0.82 6.28
N THR A 457 -48.59 0.38 5.71
CA THR A 457 -49.05 1.61 6.40
C THR A 457 -50.53 1.96 6.15
N ASP A 458 -51.28 1.09 5.48
CA ASP A 458 -52.67 1.34 5.10
C ASP A 458 -53.61 1.32 6.34
N PRO A 459 -54.31 2.42 6.69
CA PRO A 459 -55.07 2.56 7.94
C PRO A 459 -56.37 1.73 8.03
N LYS A 460 -56.66 0.87 7.06
CA LYS A 460 -57.89 0.06 6.99
C LYS A 460 -57.73 -1.42 7.39
N ARG A 461 -56.64 -1.80 8.05
CA ARG A 461 -56.48 -3.17 8.57
C ARG A 461 -57.20 -3.33 9.93
N PRO A 462 -57.97 -4.41 10.17
CA PRO A 462 -58.45 -4.72 11.52
C PRO A 462 -57.25 -5.00 12.45
N PRO A 463 -57.35 -4.68 13.76
CA PRO A 463 -56.22 -4.83 14.67
C PRO A 463 -55.85 -6.31 14.78
N LEU A 464 -54.58 -6.63 14.53
CA LEU A 464 -54.05 -7.94 14.90
C LEU A 464 -54.09 -8.06 16.43
N ALA A 465 -54.46 -9.26 16.89
CA ALA A 465 -54.60 -9.60 18.31
C ALA A 465 -53.32 -9.27 19.12
N PRO A 466 -53.44 -8.97 20.43
CA PRO A 466 -52.41 -8.25 21.19
C PRO A 466 -51.08 -8.99 21.48
N ASP A 467 -50.83 -10.20 20.97
CA ASP A 467 -49.77 -11.07 21.50
C ASP A 467 -48.63 -11.43 20.54
N THR A 468 -48.41 -10.70 19.44
CA THR A 468 -47.28 -10.98 18.53
C THR A 468 -46.33 -9.80 18.37
N HIS A 469 -45.73 -9.37 19.47
CA HIS A 469 -44.40 -8.75 19.41
C HIS A 469 -43.33 -9.84 19.22
N GLU A 470 -43.35 -10.50 18.06
CA GLU A 470 -42.26 -11.38 17.65
C GLU A 470 -41.10 -10.53 17.11
N SER A 471 -40.08 -10.33 17.93
CA SER A 471 -38.83 -9.73 17.48
C SER A 471 -38.12 -10.71 16.54
N TYR A 472 -37.92 -10.31 15.28
CA TYR A 472 -37.28 -11.09 14.20
C TYR A 472 -35.92 -11.72 14.60
N VAL A 473 -35.24 -11.11 15.57
CA VAL A 473 -33.95 -11.57 16.11
C VAL A 473 -34.07 -12.94 16.81
N VAL A 474 -35.24 -13.27 17.34
CA VAL A 474 -35.42 -14.48 18.19
C VAL A 474 -35.80 -15.71 17.35
N THR A 475 -36.52 -15.56 16.24
CA THR A 475 -37.10 -16.68 15.48
C THR A 475 -36.35 -17.07 14.20
N GLY A 476 -35.52 -16.19 13.62
CA GLY A 476 -34.75 -16.50 12.41
C GLY A 476 -33.51 -17.36 12.69
N LYS A 477 -33.32 -18.48 11.99
CA LYS A 477 -32.10 -19.30 12.09
C LYS A 477 -30.88 -18.50 11.63
N SER A 478 -30.09 -17.96 12.56
CA SER A 478 -28.79 -17.33 12.24
C SER A 478 -27.70 -17.87 13.17
N ASP A 479 -26.54 -18.18 12.59
CA ASP A 479 -25.39 -18.80 13.28
C ASP A 479 -24.50 -17.79 14.01
N VAL A 480 -25.05 -16.62 14.37
CA VAL A 480 -24.32 -15.59 15.10
C VAL A 480 -24.32 -15.93 16.59
N VAL A 481 -23.15 -16.20 17.15
CA VAL A 481 -22.92 -16.68 18.52
C VAL A 481 -23.66 -15.85 19.59
N GLY A 482 -23.69 -14.51 19.44
CA GLY A 482 -24.41 -13.62 20.35
C GLY A 482 -25.94 -13.78 20.31
N VAL A 483 -26.50 -14.06 19.13
CA VAL A 483 -27.95 -14.24 18.93
C VAL A 483 -28.42 -15.59 19.47
N ALA A 484 -27.55 -16.61 19.43
CA ALA A 484 -27.81 -17.92 20.02
C ALA A 484 -27.95 -17.86 21.56
N ALA A 485 -27.10 -17.08 22.24
CA ALA A 485 -27.20 -16.88 23.68
C ALA A 485 -28.50 -16.16 24.09
N VAL A 486 -28.88 -15.11 23.33
CA VAL A 486 -30.14 -14.37 23.56
C VAL A 486 -31.37 -15.25 23.31
N ARG A 487 -31.33 -16.14 22.31
CA ARG A 487 -32.37 -17.16 22.09
C ARG A 487 -32.50 -18.11 23.27
N GLN A 488 -31.38 -18.65 23.74
CA GLN A 488 -31.39 -19.57 24.87
C GLN A 488 -31.95 -18.90 26.12
N GLN A 489 -31.59 -17.64 26.35
CA GLN A 489 -32.14 -16.85 27.45
C GLN A 489 -33.65 -16.61 27.29
N HIS A 490 -34.11 -16.28 26.08
CA HIS A 490 -35.54 -16.11 25.80
C HIS A 490 -36.33 -17.41 26.03
N VAL A 491 -35.85 -18.55 25.52
CA VAL A 491 -36.50 -19.87 25.74
C VAL A 491 -36.55 -20.21 27.22
N THR A 492 -35.48 -19.96 27.96
CA THR A 492 -35.43 -20.18 29.42
C THR A 492 -36.43 -19.29 30.15
N LEU A 493 -36.51 -18.00 29.81
CA LEU A 493 -37.47 -17.06 30.42
C LEU A 493 -38.92 -17.43 30.09
N THR A 494 -39.21 -17.87 28.87
CA THR A 494 -40.55 -18.30 28.47
C THR A 494 -40.98 -19.57 29.21
N LYS A 495 -40.07 -20.55 29.38
CA LYS A 495 -40.34 -21.74 30.22
C LYS A 495 -40.56 -21.36 31.67
N LEU A 496 -39.75 -20.45 32.23
CA LEU A 496 -39.92 -19.94 33.59
C LEU A 496 -41.27 -19.25 33.80
N LYS A 497 -41.71 -18.43 32.83
CA LYS A 497 -43.04 -17.81 32.85
C LYS A 497 -44.16 -18.84 32.86
N GLN A 498 -44.04 -19.88 32.04
CA GLN A 498 -45.03 -20.93 31.95
C GLN A 498 -45.13 -21.75 33.25
N VAL A 499 -43.99 -22.08 33.88
CA VAL A 499 -43.94 -22.83 35.14
C VAL A 499 -44.45 -22.00 36.32
N LEU A 500 -44.13 -20.70 36.37
CA LEU A 500 -44.54 -19.81 37.47
C LEU A 500 -45.89 -19.10 37.23
N GLY A 501 -46.56 -19.40 36.11
CA GLY A 501 -47.83 -18.78 35.71
C GLY A 501 -47.75 -17.26 35.58
N ALA A 502 -46.59 -16.71 35.23
CA ALA A 502 -46.32 -15.28 35.13
C ALA A 502 -46.56 -14.78 33.70
N GLN A 503 -47.26 -13.66 33.54
CA GLN A 503 -47.50 -13.06 32.22
C GLN A 503 -46.31 -12.19 31.77
N THR A 504 -45.68 -11.49 32.72
CA THR A 504 -44.56 -10.57 32.47
C THR A 504 -43.24 -11.07 33.08
N ILE A 505 -42.09 -10.52 32.63
CA ILE A 505 -40.77 -10.89 33.17
C ILE A 505 -40.61 -10.38 34.61
N ASP A 506 -41.18 -9.19 34.90
CA ASP A 506 -41.10 -8.54 36.20
C ASP A 506 -41.86 -9.32 37.29
N GLU A 507 -42.82 -10.15 36.89
CA GLU A 507 -43.55 -11.06 37.79
C GLU A 507 -42.77 -12.33 38.15
N LEU A 508 -41.65 -12.64 37.49
CA LEU A 508 -40.90 -13.87 37.74
C LEU A 508 -40.20 -13.88 39.11
N VAL A 509 -39.55 -12.77 39.48
CA VAL A 509 -38.81 -12.69 40.75
C VAL A 509 -39.74 -12.77 41.97
N PRO A 510 -40.85 -12.00 42.04
CA PRO A 510 -41.76 -12.07 43.19
C PRO A 510 -42.46 -13.42 43.35
N ARG A 511 -42.69 -14.14 42.24
CA ARG A 511 -43.35 -15.45 42.25
C ARG A 511 -42.41 -16.63 42.50
N ALA A 512 -41.12 -16.48 42.21
CA ALA A 512 -40.11 -17.48 42.55
C ALA A 512 -39.71 -17.45 44.04
N THR A 513 -40.00 -16.34 44.74
CA THR A 513 -39.71 -16.14 46.17
C THR A 513 -40.91 -16.41 47.09
N LYS A 514 -42.06 -16.83 46.53
CA LYS A 514 -43.21 -17.38 47.28
C LYS A 514 -43.22 -18.89 47.12
#